data_AF-A0A919VLR1-F1
#
_entry.id   AF-A0A919VLR1-F1
#
_cell.length_a   1.000
_cell.length_b   1.000
_cell.length_c   1.000
_cell.angle_alpha   90.00
_cell.angle_beta   90.00
_cell.angle_gamma   90.00
#
_symmetry.space_group_name_H-M   'P 1'
#
loop_
_entity.id
_entity.type
_entity.pdbx_description
1 polymer ?
#
loop_
_entity_poly.entity_id
_entity_poly.type
_entity_poly.pdbx_seq_one_letter_code
_entity_poly.pdbx_strand_id
1 'polypeptide(L)'
;MPLDYDFGNSPFEMSMAQVDGQRLIQATSNGTVGLGRCSEPTALLAASARNVSATARWVRANHGGEPWTILCTGRTEEDWACARHLSDLLQGVEPERERLVAGVMDGVAELSRSFAHRPAADRVDLSVDLPFCCDVDRSDFAMVGEIRDDHVVLTKVPA
;
A
#
# COMPACT_ATOMS: atom_id res chain seq x y z
N MET A 1 10.60 16.20 5.14
CA MET A 1 11.27 15.37 4.12
C MET A 1 12.78 15.54 4.27
N PRO A 2 13.59 14.48 4.18
CA PRO A 2 15.04 14.62 4.20
C PRO A 2 15.54 15.54 3.05
N LEU A 3 16.64 16.25 3.27
CA LEU A 3 17.18 17.24 2.32
C LEU A 3 17.66 16.65 0.99
N ASP A 4 17.88 15.34 0.97
CA ASP A 4 18.40 14.55 -0.14
C ASP A 4 17.31 13.81 -0.94
N TYR A 5 16.03 14.11 -0.69
CA TYR A 5 14.90 13.47 -1.35
C TYR A 5 14.23 14.43 -2.33
N ASP A 6 13.88 13.91 -3.51
CA ASP A 6 13.15 14.68 -4.53
C ASP A 6 11.66 14.86 -4.16
N PHE A 7 11.07 13.88 -3.48
CA PHE A 7 9.64 13.84 -3.15
C PHE A 7 9.35 13.32 -1.74
N GLY A 8 8.20 13.75 -1.20
CA GLY A 8 7.62 13.22 0.02
C GLY A 8 6.95 11.86 -0.20
N ASN A 9 6.17 11.42 0.79
CA ASN A 9 5.40 10.17 0.72
C ASN A 9 3.89 10.44 0.59
N SER A 10 3.50 11.56 -0.03
CA SER A 10 2.11 11.88 -0.35
C SER A 10 1.72 11.22 -1.68
N PRO A 11 0.77 10.27 -1.69
CA PRO A 11 0.27 9.70 -2.94
C PRO A 11 -0.33 10.74 -3.89
N PHE A 12 -0.97 11.79 -3.35
CA PHE A 12 -1.51 12.88 -4.16
C PHE A 12 -0.41 13.65 -4.87
N GLU A 13 0.63 14.11 -4.16
CA GLU A 13 1.77 14.81 -4.75
C GLU A 13 2.49 13.93 -5.79
N MET A 14 2.71 12.65 -5.47
CA MET A 14 3.33 11.70 -6.40
C MET A 14 2.52 11.49 -7.68
N SER A 15 1.18 11.57 -7.61
CA SER A 15 0.33 11.46 -8.79
C SER A 15 0.45 12.63 -9.77
N MET A 16 0.98 13.77 -9.29
CA MET A 16 1.22 14.96 -10.08
C MET A 16 2.68 15.08 -10.55
N ALA A 17 3.56 14.22 -10.06
CA ALA A 17 4.98 14.23 -10.40
C ALA A 17 5.23 13.64 -11.80
N GLN A 18 6.11 14.26 -12.58
CA GLN A 18 6.48 13.79 -13.92
C GLN A 18 7.61 12.74 -13.82
N VAL A 19 7.23 11.51 -13.52
CA VAL A 19 8.16 10.39 -13.24
C VAL A 19 8.08 9.26 -14.27
N ASP A 20 7.38 9.47 -15.38
CA ASP A 20 7.22 8.47 -16.44
C ASP A 20 8.56 8.01 -17.01
N GLY A 21 8.74 6.69 -17.11
CA GLY A 21 9.97 6.07 -17.60
C GLY A 21 11.16 6.17 -16.63
N GLN A 22 10.98 6.80 -15.46
CA GLN A 22 12.02 6.89 -14.44
C GLN A 22 11.95 5.71 -13.48
N ARG A 23 13.08 5.43 -12.83
CA ARG A 23 13.14 4.52 -11.68
C ARG A 23 13.02 5.33 -10.41
N LEU A 24 12.05 5.01 -9.57
CA LEU A 24 11.86 5.64 -8.27
C LEU A 24 12.52 4.79 -7.19
N ILE A 25 13.31 5.45 -6.34
CA ILE A 25 13.84 4.86 -5.12
C ILE A 25 12.99 5.38 -3.98
N GLN A 26 12.20 4.50 -3.37
CA GLN A 26 11.31 4.85 -2.26
C GLN A 26 11.84 4.25 -0.96
N ALA A 27 12.09 5.11 0.01
CA ALA A 27 12.45 4.71 1.37
C ALA A 27 11.34 5.13 2.33
N THR A 28 10.77 4.16 3.03
CA THR A 28 9.72 4.39 4.04
C THR A 28 10.07 3.62 5.30
N SER A 29 9.66 4.11 6.46
CA SER A 29 10.03 3.50 7.74
C SER A 29 9.45 2.09 7.96
N ASN A 30 8.23 1.85 7.45
CA ASN A 30 7.48 0.62 7.74
C ASN A 30 7.40 -0.33 6.53
N GLY A 31 7.21 0.20 5.33
CA GLY A 31 6.96 -0.59 4.12
C GLY A 31 8.15 -1.45 3.71
N THR A 32 9.35 -0.87 3.64
CA THR A 32 10.56 -1.58 3.22
C THR A 32 11.04 -2.60 4.27
N VAL A 33 10.84 -2.29 5.56
CA VAL A 33 11.12 -3.21 6.67
C VAL A 33 10.18 -4.41 6.67
N GLY A 34 8.91 -4.21 6.29
CA GLY A 34 7.95 -5.31 6.16
C GLY A 34 8.35 -6.31 5.07
N LEU A 35 8.73 -5.80 3.90
CA LEU A 35 9.12 -6.64 2.76
C LEU A 35 10.42 -7.44 3.01
N GLY A 36 11.39 -6.87 3.73
CA GLY A 36 12.66 -7.54 4.06
C GLY A 36 12.56 -8.65 5.13
N ARG A 37 11.39 -8.84 5.76
CA ARG A 37 11.16 -9.88 6.78
C ARG A 37 10.53 -11.16 6.22
N CYS A 38 10.16 -11.17 4.94
CA CYS A 38 9.58 -12.34 4.30
C CYS A 38 10.67 -13.34 3.93
N SER A 39 10.61 -14.55 4.48
CA SER A 39 11.50 -15.66 4.12
C SER A 39 11.09 -16.23 2.76
N GLU A 40 11.79 -15.83 1.70
CA GLU A 40 11.71 -16.42 0.34
C GLU A 40 10.28 -16.75 -0.14
N PRO A 41 9.38 -15.74 -0.27
CA PRO A 41 8.03 -15.99 -0.77
C PRO A 41 8.07 -16.39 -2.25
N THR A 42 7.20 -17.31 -2.67
CA THR A 42 6.98 -17.64 -4.09
C THR A 42 6.63 -16.40 -4.91
N ALA A 43 5.86 -15.49 -4.32
CA ALA A 43 5.58 -14.18 -4.87
C ALA A 43 5.41 -13.16 -3.73
N LEU A 44 5.99 -11.98 -3.90
CA LEU A 44 5.83 -10.84 -3.00
C LEU A 44 4.97 -9.79 -3.70
N LEU A 45 3.97 -9.23 -3.03
CA LEU A 45 3.09 -8.21 -3.60
C LEU A 45 2.94 -7.02 -2.68
N ALA A 46 2.88 -5.83 -3.28
CA ALA A 46 2.46 -4.61 -2.59
C ALA A 46 0.98 -4.33 -2.90
N ALA A 47 0.17 -4.32 -1.85
CA ALA A 47 -1.27 -4.10 -1.95
C ALA A 47 -1.67 -2.81 -1.21
N SER A 48 -2.69 -2.17 -1.73
CA SER A 48 -3.36 -0.99 -1.17
C SER A 48 -4.81 -1.01 -1.61
N ALA A 49 -5.64 -0.15 -1.02
CA ALA A 49 -7.01 0.04 -1.47
C ALA A 49 -7.13 0.33 -2.99
N ARG A 50 -6.11 0.99 -3.57
CA ARG A 50 -6.07 1.38 -4.98
C ARG A 50 -5.96 0.22 -5.95
N ASN A 51 -5.37 -0.91 -5.56
CA ASN A 51 -5.08 -2.04 -6.43
C ASN A 51 -5.49 -3.38 -5.83
N VAL A 52 -6.40 -3.39 -4.84
CA VAL A 52 -6.72 -4.58 -4.04
C VAL A 52 -7.35 -5.69 -4.89
N SER A 53 -8.29 -5.36 -5.78
CA SER A 53 -8.92 -6.34 -6.67
C SER A 53 -7.96 -6.83 -7.75
N ALA A 54 -7.12 -5.94 -8.29
CA ALA A 54 -6.08 -6.32 -9.25
C ALA A 54 -5.07 -7.30 -8.62
N THR A 55 -4.68 -7.04 -7.38
CA THR A 55 -3.80 -7.93 -6.61
C THR A 55 -4.44 -9.29 -6.39
N ALA A 56 -5.70 -9.34 -5.95
CA ALA A 56 -6.42 -10.60 -5.73
C ALA A 56 -6.57 -11.44 -7.01
N ARG A 57 -6.90 -10.80 -8.15
CA ARG A 57 -6.98 -11.47 -9.45
C ARG A 57 -5.64 -12.07 -9.86
N TRP A 58 -4.57 -11.30 -9.76
CA TRP A 58 -3.23 -11.76 -10.10
C TRP A 58 -2.82 -12.97 -9.26
N VAL A 59 -3.04 -12.92 -7.93
CA VAL A 59 -2.71 -14.04 -7.03
C VAL A 59 -3.53 -15.27 -7.39
N ARG A 60 -4.84 -15.14 -7.63
CA ARG A 60 -5.70 -16.28 -7.99
C ARG A 60 -5.30 -16.90 -9.33
N ALA A 61 -4.91 -16.09 -10.31
CA ALA A 61 -4.53 -16.56 -11.65
C ALA A 61 -3.17 -17.27 -11.65
N ASN A 62 -2.20 -16.79 -10.87
CA ASN A 62 -0.82 -17.28 -10.90
C ASN A 62 -0.49 -18.25 -9.75
N HIS A 63 -1.17 -18.12 -8.60
CA HIS A 63 -0.85 -18.80 -7.34
C HIS A 63 -2.09 -19.22 -6.54
N GLY A 64 -3.25 -19.43 -7.16
CA GLY A 64 -4.51 -19.68 -6.45
C GLY A 64 -4.57 -20.95 -5.57
N GLY A 65 -3.60 -21.85 -5.68
CA GLY A 65 -3.46 -23.04 -4.83
C GLY A 65 -2.40 -22.94 -3.74
N GLU A 66 -1.65 -21.83 -3.68
CA GLU A 66 -0.56 -21.64 -2.74
C GLU A 66 -1.04 -20.96 -1.45
N PRO A 67 -0.44 -21.27 -0.28
CA PRO A 67 -0.73 -20.54 0.93
C PRO A 67 -0.27 -19.08 0.81
N TRP A 68 -1.07 -18.17 1.34
CA TRP A 68 -0.76 -16.74 1.35
C TRP A 68 -0.68 -16.22 2.79
N THR A 69 0.10 -15.15 2.96
CA THR A 69 0.18 -14.39 4.21
C THR A 69 0.02 -12.91 3.87
N ILE A 70 -0.91 -12.24 4.54
CA ILE A 70 -1.10 -10.80 4.40
C ILE A 70 -0.36 -10.10 5.54
N LEU A 71 0.62 -9.27 5.20
CA LEU A 71 1.41 -8.51 6.15
C LEU A 71 0.92 -7.06 6.19
N CYS A 72 0.27 -6.68 7.30
CA CYS A 72 0.03 -5.28 7.62
C CYS A 72 1.36 -4.61 8.00
N THR A 73 1.76 -3.57 7.28
CA THR A 73 3.04 -2.88 7.53
C THR A 73 2.95 -1.90 8.70
N GLY A 74 1.76 -1.37 8.98
CA GLY A 74 1.40 -0.74 10.24
C GLY A 74 0.50 -1.63 11.10
N ARG A 75 0.16 -1.10 12.28
CA ARG A 75 -0.86 -1.66 13.18
C ARG A 75 -2.07 -0.73 13.22
N THR A 76 -2.49 -0.25 12.04
CA THR A 76 -3.55 0.75 11.88
C THR A 76 -4.84 0.13 11.34
N GLU A 77 -5.99 0.78 11.57
CA GLU A 77 -7.26 0.30 11.00
C GLU A 77 -7.27 0.32 9.47
N GLU A 78 -6.53 1.22 8.81
CA GLU A 78 -6.37 1.23 7.35
C GLU A 78 -5.72 -0.07 6.85
N ASP A 79 -4.62 -0.49 7.48
CA ASP A 79 -3.95 -1.75 7.11
C ASP A 79 -4.87 -2.95 7.32
N TRP A 80 -5.57 -3.01 8.47
CA TRP A 80 -6.48 -4.10 8.78
C TRP A 80 -7.67 -4.17 7.81
N ALA A 81 -8.25 -3.02 7.45
CA ALA A 81 -9.33 -2.96 6.49
C ALA A 81 -8.90 -3.43 5.10
N CYS A 82 -7.73 -2.99 4.63
CA CYS A 82 -7.16 -3.45 3.37
C CYS A 82 -6.86 -4.96 3.40
N ALA A 83 -6.30 -5.46 4.51
CA ALA A 83 -5.99 -6.87 4.67
C ALA A 83 -7.24 -7.76 4.68
N ARG A 84 -8.30 -7.35 5.39
CA ARG A 84 -9.59 -8.07 5.41
C ARG A 84 -10.22 -8.09 4.02
N HIS A 85 -10.25 -6.94 3.34
CA HIS A 85 -10.80 -6.83 2.00
C HIS A 85 -10.05 -7.72 0.99
N LEU A 86 -8.71 -7.72 1.03
CA LEU A 86 -7.89 -8.61 0.20
C LEU A 86 -8.13 -10.09 0.54
N SER A 87 -8.22 -10.44 1.83
CA SER A 87 -8.51 -11.81 2.28
C SER A 87 -9.84 -12.33 1.73
N ASP A 88 -10.91 -11.53 1.81
CA ASP A 88 -12.22 -11.90 1.28
C ASP A 88 -12.15 -12.19 -0.22
N LEU A 89 -11.53 -11.29 -0.99
CA LEU A 89 -11.33 -11.46 -2.44
C LEU A 89 -10.52 -12.72 -2.79
N LEU A 90 -9.46 -13.02 -2.04
CA LEU A 90 -8.64 -14.23 -2.23
C LEU A 90 -9.43 -15.51 -1.94
N GLN A 91 -10.42 -15.44 -1.03
CA GLN A 91 -11.33 -16.54 -0.71
C GLN A 91 -12.54 -16.62 -1.67
N GLY A 92 -12.64 -15.71 -2.63
CA GLY A 92 -13.76 -15.64 -3.57
C GLY A 92 -15.05 -15.07 -2.96
N VAL A 93 -14.93 -14.37 -1.83
CA VAL A 93 -16.01 -13.59 -1.22
C VAL A 93 -15.91 -12.15 -1.74
N GLU A 94 -17.04 -11.56 -2.13
CA GLU A 94 -17.09 -10.16 -2.54
C GLU A 94 -17.26 -9.27 -1.30
N PRO A 95 -16.24 -8.50 -0.88
CA PRO A 95 -16.34 -7.60 0.27
C PRO A 95 -17.07 -6.30 -0.06
N GLU A 96 -17.66 -5.68 0.97
CA GLU A 96 -18.23 -4.33 0.87
C GLU A 96 -17.11 -3.28 0.73
N ARG A 97 -17.12 -2.53 -0.36
CA ARG A 97 -16.17 -1.42 -0.63
C ARG A 97 -16.21 -0.36 0.46
N GLU A 98 -17.39 -0.09 1.00
CA GLU A 98 -17.63 0.92 2.02
C GLU A 98 -16.89 0.60 3.32
N ARG A 99 -16.71 -0.69 3.65
CA ARG A 99 -15.93 -1.11 4.84
C ARG A 99 -14.45 -0.81 4.68
N LEU A 100 -13.91 -0.99 3.48
CA LEU A 100 -12.52 -0.63 3.19
C LEU A 100 -12.32 0.88 3.30
N VAL A 101 -13.21 1.66 2.67
CA VAL A 101 -13.16 3.13 2.74
C VAL A 101 -13.27 3.61 4.19
N ALA A 102 -14.21 3.08 4.97
CA ALA A 102 -14.34 3.43 6.39
C ALA A 102 -13.06 3.17 7.18
N GLY A 103 -12.41 2.01 6.96
CA GLY A 103 -11.14 1.70 7.62
C GLY A 103 -9.99 2.62 7.23
N VAL A 104 -9.90 3.03 5.95
CA VAL A 104 -8.92 4.05 5.51
C VAL A 104 -9.17 5.38 6.23
N MET A 105 -10.43 5.83 6.30
CA MET A 105 -10.80 7.07 7.00
C MET A 105 -10.45 7.00 8.48
N ASP A 106 -10.72 5.88 9.15
CA ASP A 106 -10.41 5.66 10.57
C ASP A 106 -8.89 5.65 10.82
N GLY A 107 -8.12 4.97 9.96
CA GLY A 107 -6.65 4.95 10.03
C GLY A 107 -6.04 6.34 9.85
N VAL A 108 -6.53 7.12 8.89
CA VAL A 108 -6.08 8.52 8.70
C VAL A 108 -6.47 9.41 9.87
N ALA A 109 -7.65 9.21 10.47
CA ALA A 109 -8.06 9.94 11.68
C ALA A 109 -7.19 9.59 12.89
N GLU A 110 -6.78 8.33 13.05
CA GLU A 110 -5.80 7.90 14.05
C GLU A 110 -4.43 8.56 13.83
N LEU A 111 -3.92 8.49 12.61
CA LEU A 111 -2.62 9.04 12.27
C LEU A 111 -2.60 10.58 12.42
N SER A 112 -3.67 11.26 12.02
CA SER A 112 -3.84 12.71 12.19
C SER A 112 -3.80 13.12 13.67
N ARG A 113 -4.45 12.35 14.56
CA ARG A 113 -4.37 12.58 16.01
C ARG A 113 -2.95 12.41 16.53
N SER A 114 -2.21 11.41 16.03
CA SER A 114 -0.81 11.20 16.42
C SER A 114 0.09 12.38 16.03
N PHE A 115 -0.17 13.02 14.88
CA PHE A 115 0.55 14.20 14.43
C PHE A 115 0.15 15.47 15.20
N ALA A 116 -1.09 15.58 15.68
CA ALA A 116 -1.56 16.75 16.43
C ALA A 116 -0.73 17.01 17.71
N HIS A 117 -0.18 15.95 18.32
CA HIS A 117 0.69 16.02 19.49
C HIS A 117 2.14 16.41 19.18
N ARG A 118 2.53 16.51 17.90
CA ARG A 118 3.88 16.89 17.47
C ARG A 118 4.04 18.41 17.34
N PRO A 119 5.29 18.92 17.42
CA PRO A 119 5.60 20.31 17.08
C PRO A 119 5.05 20.68 15.71
N ALA A 120 4.67 21.95 15.51
CA ALA A 120 4.03 22.41 14.28
C ALA A 120 4.85 22.08 13.01
N ALA A 121 6.18 22.13 13.10
CA ALA A 121 7.09 21.80 12.01
C ALA A 121 7.07 20.32 11.58
N ASP A 122 6.58 19.42 12.46
CA ASP A 122 6.53 17.97 12.23
C ASP A 122 5.10 17.46 11.97
N ARG A 123 4.12 18.37 11.90
CA ARG A 123 2.73 18.03 11.57
C ARG A 123 2.62 17.75 10.08
N VAL A 124 1.90 16.69 9.74
CA VAL A 124 1.60 16.30 8.36
C VAL A 124 0.10 16.49 8.13
N ASP A 125 -0.26 17.19 7.07
CA ASP A 125 -1.64 17.30 6.61
C ASP A 125 -1.95 16.13 5.67
N LEU A 126 -2.79 15.21 6.15
CA LEU A 126 -3.20 14.01 5.39
C LEU A 126 -4.49 14.24 4.59
N SER A 127 -5.12 15.41 4.70
CA SER A 127 -6.42 15.68 4.09
C SER A 127 -6.38 15.63 2.57
N VAL A 128 -5.24 15.99 1.98
CA VAL A 128 -5.01 15.95 0.53
C VAL A 128 -4.83 14.53 0.00
N ASP A 129 -4.27 13.63 0.81
CA ASP A 129 -4.02 12.24 0.44
C ASP A 129 -5.24 11.34 0.64
N LEU A 130 -6.09 11.68 1.60
CA LEU A 130 -7.23 10.84 2.00
C LEU A 130 -8.16 10.49 0.83
N PRO A 131 -8.62 11.43 -0.03
CA PRO A 131 -9.42 11.08 -1.20
C PRO A 131 -8.69 10.13 -2.15
N PHE A 132 -7.36 10.27 -2.28
CA PHE A 132 -6.55 9.42 -3.14
C PHE A 132 -6.46 8.00 -2.60
N CYS A 133 -6.28 7.82 -1.29
CA CYS A 133 -6.24 6.53 -0.62
C CYS A 133 -7.60 5.83 -0.60
N CYS A 134 -8.70 6.59 -0.50
CA CYS A 134 -10.07 6.06 -0.53
C CYS A 134 -10.57 5.69 -1.94
N ASP A 135 -9.83 6.01 -3.00
CA ASP A 135 -10.25 5.74 -4.39
C ASP A 135 -10.00 4.26 -4.77
N VAL A 136 -10.81 3.36 -4.22
CA VAL A 136 -10.63 1.90 -4.30
C VAL A 136 -10.61 1.41 -5.75
N ASP A 137 -9.68 0.51 -6.09
CA ASP A 137 -9.54 -0.13 -7.41
C ASP A 137 -9.36 0.82 -8.61
N ARG A 138 -8.72 1.97 -8.41
CA ARG A 138 -8.32 2.84 -9.52
C ARG A 138 -7.10 2.36 -10.30
N SER A 139 -6.34 1.44 -9.75
CA SER A 139 -5.19 0.82 -10.41
C SER A 139 -5.54 -0.61 -10.81
N ASP A 140 -5.44 -0.91 -12.09
CA ASP A 140 -5.82 -2.19 -12.69
C ASP A 140 -4.67 -3.20 -12.79
N PHE A 141 -3.55 -2.92 -12.14
CA PHE A 141 -2.34 -3.74 -12.11
C PHE A 141 -2.02 -4.22 -10.69
N ALA A 142 -1.37 -5.38 -10.59
CA ALA A 142 -0.70 -5.79 -9.36
C ALA A 142 0.71 -5.20 -9.30
N MET A 143 1.22 -4.95 -8.10
CA MET A 143 2.61 -4.57 -7.87
C MET A 143 3.36 -5.78 -7.34
N VAL A 144 4.15 -6.43 -8.19
CA VAL A 144 4.92 -7.64 -7.83
C VAL A 144 6.35 -7.24 -7.47
N GLY A 145 6.81 -7.75 -6.33
CA GLY A 145 8.12 -7.49 -5.77
C GLY A 145 9.10 -8.62 -6.07
N GLU A 146 10.29 -8.24 -6.52
CA GLU A 146 11.47 -9.11 -6.55
C GLU A 146 12.41 -8.69 -5.42
N ILE A 147 12.72 -9.64 -4.53
CA ILE A 147 13.69 -9.42 -3.45
C ILE A 147 15.10 -9.45 -4.04
N ARG A 148 15.86 -8.38 -3.80
CA ARG A 148 17.29 -8.26 -4.07
C ARG A 148 18.03 -8.20 -2.73
N ASP A 149 19.36 -8.31 -2.76
CA ASP A 149 20.20 -8.42 -1.56
C ASP A 149 19.97 -7.29 -0.54
N ASP A 150 19.67 -6.07 -1.00
CA ASP A 150 19.54 -4.85 -0.18
C ASP A 150 18.21 -4.09 -0.37
N HIS A 151 17.35 -4.50 -1.31
CA HIS A 151 16.09 -3.81 -1.60
C HIS A 151 15.06 -4.73 -2.27
N VAL A 152 13.83 -4.22 -2.44
CA VAL A 152 12.79 -4.88 -3.22
C VAL A 152 12.48 -4.03 -4.45
N VAL A 153 12.47 -4.66 -5.62
CA VAL A 153 12.07 -4.02 -6.88
C VAL A 153 10.61 -4.34 -7.12
N LEU A 154 9.75 -3.33 -7.01
CA LEU A 154 8.33 -3.45 -7.35
C LEU A 154 8.11 -3.13 -8.83
N THR A 155 7.43 -4.02 -9.53
CA THR A 155 7.06 -3.84 -10.94
C THR A 155 5.55 -3.94 -11.10
N LYS A 156 4.97 -3.02 -11.88
CA LYS A 156 3.57 -3.12 -12.29
C LYS A 156 3.41 -4.29 -13.26
N VAL A 157 2.48 -5.19 -12.98
CA VAL A 157 2.13 -6.30 -13.87
C VAL A 157 0.62 -6.32 -14.11
N PRO A 158 0.17 -6.63 -15.34
CA PRO A 158 -1.25 -6.82 -15.61
C PRO A 158 -1.85 -7.90 -14.69
N ALA A 159 -3.02 -7.61 -14.13
CA ALA A 159 -3.74 -8.48 -13.20
C ALA A 159 -4.57 -9.57 -13.89
#